data_AF-A0A1I2LPU5-F1
#
_entry.id   AF-A0A1I2LPU5-F1
#
_cell.length_a   1.000
_cell.length_b   1.000
_cell.length_c   1.000
_cell.angle_alpha   90.00
_cell.angle_beta   90.00
_cell.angle_gamma   90.00
#
_symmetry.space_group_name_H-M   'P 1'
#
loop_
_entity.id
_entity.type
_entity.pdbx_description
1 polymer ?
#
loop_
_entity_poly.entity_id
_entity_poly.type
_entity_poly.pdbx_seq_one_letter_code
_entity_poly.pdbx_strand_id
1 'polypeptide(L)'
;MLSPSLGDWKRSYVPDGEWVDMGQYGSLDYPRMTKLGVALGLALFAVGAAGNMVAPAVFGPLPGWERTLFFDAEAIGVALTLLSPFVFGIFLPLTE
;
A
#
# COMPACT_ATOMS: atom_id res chain seq x y z
N MET A 1 -13.89 -46.75 2.27
CA MET A 1 -14.80 -45.83 1.55
C MET A 1 -15.41 -44.90 2.57
N LEU A 2 -14.83 -43.71 2.75
CA LEU A 2 -15.33 -42.68 3.66
C LEU A 2 -15.83 -41.50 2.80
N SER A 3 -17.07 -41.09 3.05
CA SER A 3 -17.78 -40.02 2.35
C SER A 3 -17.02 -38.69 2.47
N PRO A 4 -16.80 -37.95 1.37
CA PRO A 4 -16.25 -36.60 1.43
C PRO A 4 -17.28 -35.64 2.04
N SER A 5 -16.88 -34.99 3.13
CA SER A 5 -17.61 -33.88 3.76
C SER A 5 -17.84 -32.77 2.73
N LEU A 6 -19.11 -32.34 2.61
CA LEU A 6 -19.70 -31.35 1.69
C LEU A 6 -19.19 -29.90 1.89
N GLY A 7 -17.88 -29.68 2.03
CA GLY A 7 -17.30 -28.35 2.33
C GLY A 7 -16.10 -27.93 1.48
N ASP A 8 -15.61 -28.77 0.58
CA ASP A 8 -14.25 -28.67 0.02
C ASP A 8 -14.25 -28.63 -1.51
N TRP A 9 -14.97 -27.66 -2.07
CA TRP A 9 -15.18 -27.50 -3.52
C TRP A 9 -14.08 -26.66 -4.22
N LYS A 10 -13.00 -26.32 -3.51
CA LYS A 10 -11.86 -25.52 -3.99
C LYS A 10 -10.66 -26.36 -4.43
N ARG A 11 -10.81 -27.68 -4.55
CA ARG A 11 -9.79 -28.58 -5.09
C ARG A 11 -10.18 -29.05 -6.48
N SER A 12 -9.37 -28.69 -7.48
CA SER A 12 -9.49 -29.23 -8.83
C SER A 12 -8.65 -30.49 -8.92
N TYR A 13 -9.24 -31.59 -9.39
CA TYR A 13 -8.54 -32.85 -9.59
C TYR A 13 -7.58 -32.75 -10.79
N VAL A 14 -6.27 -32.83 -10.52
CA VAL A 14 -5.23 -32.92 -11.56
C VAL A 14 -4.95 -34.42 -11.82
N PRO A 15 -4.95 -34.90 -13.08
CA PRO A 15 -4.98 -36.33 -13.41
C PRO A 15 -3.78 -37.18 -12.94
N ASP A 16 -2.69 -36.55 -12.50
CA ASP A 16 -1.43 -37.14 -12.05
C ASP A 16 -1.33 -37.34 -10.52
N GLY A 17 -2.41 -37.09 -9.78
CA GLY A 17 -2.51 -37.45 -8.35
C GLY A 17 -1.87 -36.44 -7.40
N GLU A 18 -1.41 -35.31 -7.91
CA GLU A 18 -0.95 -34.19 -7.09
C GLU A 18 -2.11 -33.24 -6.78
N TRP A 19 -2.34 -32.98 -5.49
CA TRP A 19 -3.33 -32.00 -5.06
C TRP A 19 -2.70 -30.61 -5.10
N VAL A 20 -3.11 -29.79 -6.06
CA VAL A 20 -2.69 -28.39 -6.12
C VAL A 20 -3.88 -27.52 -5.70
N ASP A 21 -3.69 -26.74 -4.62
CA ASP A 21 -4.66 -25.74 -4.22
C ASP A 21 -4.67 -24.59 -5.25
N MET A 22 -5.73 -24.49 -6.04
CA MET A 22 -5.92 -23.43 -7.04
C MET A 22 -6.18 -22.04 -6.44
N GLY A 23 -6.12 -21.89 -5.11
CA GLY A 23 -6.34 -20.63 -4.41
C GLY A 23 -5.15 -19.67 -4.38
N GLN A 24 -3.99 -20.06 -4.93
CA GLN A 24 -2.75 -19.29 -4.82
C GLN A 24 -2.30 -18.57 -6.09
N TYR A 25 -3.05 -18.69 -7.19
CA TYR A 25 -2.75 -17.98 -8.43
C TYR A 25 -3.84 -16.93 -8.69
N GLY A 26 -3.52 -15.64 -8.55
CA GLY A 26 -4.30 -14.59 -9.21
C GLY A 26 -4.85 -13.43 -8.38
N SER A 27 -4.46 -13.23 -7.12
CA SER A 27 -4.69 -11.94 -6.46
C SER A 27 -3.38 -11.17 -6.39
N LEU A 28 -3.15 -10.24 -7.30
CA LEU A 28 -2.22 -9.14 -7.01
C LEU A 28 -2.64 -8.60 -5.64
N ASP A 29 -1.71 -8.45 -4.70
CA ASP A 29 -2.04 -7.97 -3.36
C ASP A 29 -2.31 -6.45 -3.39
N TYR A 30 -3.32 -6.01 -4.15
CA TYR A 30 -3.79 -4.62 -4.17
C TYR A 30 -4.00 -4.06 -2.77
N PRO A 31 -4.57 -4.84 -1.80
CA PRO A 31 -4.71 -4.36 -0.43
C PRO A 31 -3.37 -4.09 0.26
N ARG A 32 -2.29 -4.83 -0.09
CA ARG A 32 -0.95 -4.56 0.45
C ARG A 32 -0.33 -3.33 -0.20
N MET A 33 -0.46 -3.16 -1.52
CA MET A 33 0.04 -1.99 -2.23
C MET A 33 -0.62 -0.68 -1.76
N THR A 34 -1.94 -0.68 -1.56
CA THR A 34 -2.66 0.47 -0.98
C THR A 34 -2.14 0.79 0.42
N LYS A 35 -1.98 -0.21 1.29
CA LYS A 35 -1.49 0.02 2.66
C LYS A 35 -0.08 0.60 2.68
N LEU A 36 0.80 0.11 1.81
CA LEU A 36 2.16 0.62 1.69
C LEU A 36 2.18 2.06 1.17
N GLY A 37 1.34 2.39 0.17
CA GLY A 37 1.25 3.76 -0.35
C GLY A 37 0.69 4.75 0.69
N VAL A 38 -0.34 4.35 1.43
CA VAL A 38 -0.89 5.14 2.55
C VAL A 38 0.14 5.32 3.65
N ALA A 39 0.84 4.25 4.06
CA ALA A 39 1.87 4.32 5.09
C ALA A 39 3.06 5.20 4.66
N LEU A 40 3.49 5.10 3.41
CA LEU A 40 4.54 5.94 2.83
C LEU A 40 4.10 7.41 2.82
N GLY A 41 2.88 7.70 2.38
CA GLY A 41 2.33 9.05 2.37
C GLY A 41 2.27 9.67 3.77
N LEU A 42 1.79 8.93 4.75
CA LEU A 42 1.75 9.35 6.16
C LEU A 42 3.15 9.62 6.72
N ALA A 43 4.13 8.77 6.40
CA ALA A 43 5.51 8.96 6.83
C ALA A 43 6.12 10.23 6.20
N LEU A 44 5.91 10.45 4.90
CA LEU A 44 6.39 11.65 4.21
C LEU A 44 5.75 12.91 4.80
N PHE A 45 4.44 12.89 5.03
CA PHE A 45 3.70 13.98 5.65
C PHE A 45 4.25 14.29 7.05
N ALA A 46 4.41 13.27 7.88
CA ALA A 46 4.93 13.44 9.24
C ALA A 46 6.34 14.03 9.24
N VAL A 47 7.22 13.57 8.34
CA VAL A 47 8.59 14.12 8.21
C VAL A 47 8.57 15.56 7.70
N GLY A 48 7.75 15.87 6.69
CA GLY A 48 7.61 17.23 6.15
C GLY A 48 7.10 18.22 7.21
N ALA A 49 5.99 17.89 7.85
CA ALA A 49 5.38 18.70 8.90
C ALA A 49 6.30 18.87 10.11
N ALA A 50 6.89 17.78 10.60
CA ALA A 50 7.82 17.84 11.73
C ALA A 50 9.10 18.59 11.37
N GLY A 51 9.66 18.40 10.18
CA GLY A 51 10.84 19.10 9.71
C GLY A 51 10.62 20.61 9.62
N ASN A 52 9.49 21.03 9.04
CA ASN A 52 9.16 22.44 8.91
C ASN A 52 8.88 23.13 10.26
N MET A 53 8.36 22.40 11.26
CA MET A 53 8.10 22.93 12.59
C MET A 53 9.31 22.89 13.53
N VAL A 54 10.03 21.76 13.56
CA VAL A 54 11.08 21.47 14.54
C VAL A 54 12.45 21.96 14.08
N ALA A 55 12.77 21.82 12.79
CA ALA A 55 14.11 22.17 12.31
C ALA A 55 14.44 23.66 12.48
N PRO A 56 13.51 24.63 12.24
CA PRO A 56 13.81 26.04 12.52
C PRO A 56 14.03 26.33 14.01
N ALA A 57 13.37 25.57 14.88
CA ALA A 57 13.47 25.74 16.33
C ALA A 57 14.81 25.22 16.89
N VAL A 58 15.39 24.18 16.26
CA VAL A 58 16.64 23.54 16.71
C VAL A 58 17.86 24.11 16.01
N PHE A 59 17.77 24.36 14.70
CA PHE A 59 18.91 24.73 13.85
C PHE A 59 18.90 26.22 13.45
N GLY A 60 17.88 26.98 13.84
CA GLY A 60 17.70 28.36 13.42
C GLY A 60 17.04 28.48 12.04
N PRO A 61 17.00 29.69 11.45
CA PRO A 61 16.27 29.94 10.21
C PRO A 61 16.75 29.04 9.06
N LEU A 62 15.84 28.21 8.55
CA LEU A 62 16.13 27.35 7.41
C LEU A 62 16.26 28.17 6.11
N PRO A 63 17.27 27.87 5.26
CA PRO A 63 17.33 28.33 3.89
C PRO A 63 16.03 28.10 3.13
N GLY A 64 15.74 28.93 2.12
CA GLY A 64 14.50 28.83 1.35
C GLY A 64 14.27 27.45 0.74
N TRP A 65 15.32 26.81 0.23
CA TRP A 65 15.22 25.49 -0.41
C TRP A 65 14.89 24.36 0.59
N GLU A 66 15.39 24.40 1.83
CA GLU A 66 15.07 23.40 2.86
C GLU A 66 13.60 23.46 3.26
N ARG A 67 13.06 24.68 3.42
CA ARG A 67 11.64 24.88 3.66
C ARG A 67 10.78 24.34 2.52
N THR A 68 11.19 24.57 1.28
CA THR A 68 10.49 24.01 0.12
C THR A 68 10.52 22.49 0.12
N LEU A 69 11.65 21.85 0.43
CA LEU A 69 11.71 20.38 0.51
C LEU A 69 10.79 19.79 1.58
N PHE A 70 10.74 20.39 2.78
CA PHE A 70 9.82 19.92 3.82
C PHE A 70 8.35 20.13 3.43
N PHE A 71 8.03 21.25 2.82
CA PHE A 71 6.69 21.54 2.31
C PHE A 71 6.29 20.59 1.17
N ASP A 72 7.19 20.32 0.22
CA ASP A 72 6.95 19.38 -0.88
C ASP A 72 6.75 17.96 -0.35
N ALA A 73 7.56 17.53 0.62
CA ALA A 73 7.38 16.24 1.29
C ALA A 73 6.02 16.15 2.02
N GLU A 74 5.59 17.23 2.65
CA GLU A 74 4.27 17.32 3.28
C GLU A 74 3.15 17.16 2.24
N ALA A 75 3.19 17.96 1.17
CA ALA A 75 2.20 17.97 0.10
C ALA A 75 2.11 16.61 -0.64
N ILE A 76 3.26 16.03 -0.99
CA ILE A 76 3.35 14.71 -1.63
C ILE A 76 2.85 13.63 -0.66
N GLY A 77 3.19 13.73 0.62
CA GLY A 77 2.71 12.80 1.65
C GLY A 77 1.19 12.77 1.75
N VAL A 78 0.54 13.94 1.80
CA VAL A 78 -0.92 14.06 1.76
C VAL A 78 -1.49 13.47 0.47
N ALA A 79 -0.93 13.85 -0.68
CA ALA A 79 -1.38 13.36 -1.97
C ALA A 79 -1.30 11.83 -2.06
N LEU A 80 -0.18 11.22 -1.65
CA LEU A 80 -0.01 9.77 -1.63
C LEU A 80 -0.99 9.08 -0.68
N THR A 81 -1.17 9.63 0.53
CA THR A 81 -2.10 9.07 1.53
C THR A 81 -3.52 9.05 1.01
N LEU A 82 -3.96 10.14 0.38
CA LEU A 82 -5.32 10.28 -0.10
C LEU A 82 -5.54 9.55 -1.42
N LEU A 83 -4.59 9.57 -2.35
CA LEU A 83 -4.75 9.01 -3.70
C LEU A 83 -4.44 7.50 -3.77
N SER A 84 -3.60 6.97 -2.88
CA SER A 84 -3.21 5.55 -2.90
C SER A 84 -4.41 4.58 -2.83
N PRO A 85 -5.45 4.79 -1.99
CA PRO A 85 -6.66 3.96 -1.99
C PRO A 85 -7.43 4.00 -3.31
N PHE A 86 -7.49 5.16 -3.97
CA PHE A 86 -8.19 5.28 -5.25
C PHE A 86 -7.42 4.56 -6.36
N VAL A 87 -6.11 4.79 -6.48
CA VAL A 87 -5.31 4.22 -7.57
C VAL A 87 -5.19 2.70 -7.43
N PHE A 88 -4.75 2.21 -6.27
CA PHE A 88 -4.47 0.79 -6.08
C PHE A 88 -5.69 -0.02 -5.63
N GLY A 89 -6.63 0.60 -4.91
CA GLY A 89 -7.81 -0.08 -4.40
C GLY A 89 -9.02 -0.05 -5.33
N ILE A 90 -9.10 0.93 -6.26
CA ILE A 90 -10.26 1.11 -7.14
C ILE A 90 -9.85 0.98 -8.62
N PHE A 91 -8.89 1.77 -9.11
CA PHE A 91 -8.59 1.79 -10.54
C PHE A 91 -7.89 0.53 -11.05
N LEU A 92 -6.85 0.05 -10.35
CA LEU A 92 -6.07 -1.13 -10.77
C LEU A 92 -6.91 -2.41 -10.89
N PRO A 93 -7.79 -2.74 -9.92
CA PRO A 93 -8.70 -3.89 -10.03
C PRO A 93 -9.74 -3.79 -11.16
N LEU A 94 -9.98 -2.60 -11.72
CA LEU A 94 -10.92 -2.38 -12.83
C LEU A 94 -10.26 -2.43 -14.20
N THR A 95 -8.92 -2.37 -14.24
CA THR A 95 -8.13 -2.44 -15.48
C THR A 95 -7.62 -3.84 -15.81
N GLU A 96 -7.74 -4.77 -14.86
CA GLU A 96 -7.46 -6.20 -15.03
C GLU A 96 -8.76 -6.99 -15.18
#